data_AF-A0A0F9RAI0-F1
#
_entry.id   AF-A0A0F9RAI0-F1
#
_cell.length_a   1.000
_cell.length_b   1.000
_cell.length_c   1.000
_cell.angle_alpha   90.00
_cell.angle_beta   90.00
_cell.angle_gamma   90.00
#
_symmetry.space_group_name_H-M   'P 1'
#
loop_
_entity.id
_entity.type
_entity.pdbx_description
1 polymer ?
#
loop_
_entity_poly.entity_id
_entity_poly.type
_entity_poly.pdbx_seq_one_letter_code
_entity_poly.pdbx_strand_id
1 'polypeptide(L)'
;MKIKQITITKVVSRNFIMDFVVSLQNLVGANLTAYEKMLDRGMKQIQEELTKRKVELKWYRYEITQLTNGAVSITLYGDKK
;
A
#
# COMPACT_ATOMS: atom_id res chain seq x y z
N MET A 1 -13.31 -21.04 19.38
CA MET A 1 -12.49 -19.83 19.19
C MET A 1 -13.08 -19.04 18.01
N LYS A 2 -13.61 -17.82 18.22
CA LYS A 2 -14.02 -16.97 17.08
C LYS A 2 -12.74 -16.47 16.41
N ILE A 3 -12.47 -16.91 15.18
CA ILE A 3 -11.33 -16.44 14.41
C ILE A 3 -11.61 -14.97 14.06
N LYS A 4 -10.87 -14.04 14.66
CA LYS A 4 -11.02 -12.60 14.41
C LYS A 4 -10.21 -12.20 13.18
N GLN A 5 -10.56 -12.73 12.02
CA GLN A 5 -9.88 -12.41 10.78
C GLN A 5 -10.11 -10.95 10.40
N ILE A 6 -9.10 -10.33 9.80
CA ILE A 6 -9.22 -9.01 9.17
C ILE A 6 -8.59 -9.04 7.80
N THR A 7 -9.28 -8.40 6.86
CA THR A 7 -8.80 -8.17 5.51
C THR A 7 -8.98 -6.70 5.19
N ILE A 8 -7.91 -6.05 4.73
CA ILE A 8 -7.94 -4.65 4.27
C ILE A 8 -7.30 -4.61 2.91
N THR A 9 -8.04 -4.19 1.90
CA THR A 9 -7.52 -4.02 0.54
C THR A 9 -7.49 -2.54 0.18
N LYS A 10 -6.37 -2.09 -0.36
CA LYS A 10 -6.19 -0.75 -0.93
C LYS A 10 -5.69 -0.86 -2.36
N VAL A 11 -6.40 -0.20 -3.26
CA VAL A 11 -5.98 -0.06 -4.65
C VAL A 11 -5.38 1.33 -4.80
N VAL A 12 -4.14 1.37 -5.30
CA VAL A 12 -3.42 2.60 -5.61
C VAL A 12 -3.07 2.59 -7.09
N SER A 13 -3.29 3.72 -7.75
CA SER A 13 -2.92 3.91 -9.16
C SER A 13 -1.78 4.89 -9.27
N ARG A 14 -1.03 4.79 -10.38
CA ARG A 14 -0.11 5.84 -10.81
C ARG A 14 -0.88 7.15 -10.95
N ASN A 15 -0.38 8.19 -10.29
CA ASN A 15 -0.84 9.55 -10.53
C ASN A 15 0.05 10.13 -11.63
N PHE A 16 -0.46 10.22 -12.85
CA PHE A 16 0.27 10.75 -14.02
C PHE A 16 1.01 12.07 -13.75
N ILE A 17 0.44 12.94 -12.91
CA ILE A 17 1.03 14.24 -12.53
C ILE A 17 2.25 14.07 -11.60
N MET A 18 2.19 13.14 -10.64
CA MET A 18 3.36 12.84 -9.80
C MET A 18 4.46 12.16 -10.60
N ASP A 19 4.10 11.29 -11.54
CA ASP A 19 5.07 10.59 -12.38
C ASP A 19 5.88 11.57 -13.26
N PHE A 20 5.27 12.67 -13.72
CA PHE A 20 5.98 13.73 -14.45
C PHE A 20 7.00 14.48 -13.57
N VAL A 21 6.63 14.84 -12.34
CA VAL A 21 7.52 15.51 -11.38
C VAL A 21 8.63 14.57 -10.90
N VAL A 22 8.32 13.29 -10.68
CA VAL A 22 9.29 12.26 -10.30
C VAL A 22 10.25 11.96 -11.45
N SER A 23 9.80 11.94 -12.70
CA SER A 23 10.67 11.85 -13.87
C SER A 23 11.67 13.00 -13.92
N LEU A 24 11.23 14.23 -13.60
CA LEU A 24 12.10 15.40 -13.56
C LEU A 24 13.11 15.32 -12.39
N GLN A 25 12.70 14.79 -11.23
CA GLN A 25 13.58 14.61 -10.06
C GLN A 25 14.56 13.43 -10.22
N ASN A 26 14.18 12.36 -10.90
CA ASN A 26 15.04 11.19 -11.13
C ASN A 26 16.18 11.48 -12.11
N LEU A 27 15.97 12.42 -13.04
CA LEU A 27 17.06 13.00 -13.85
C LEU A 27 18.14 13.70 -13.01
N VAL A 28 17.82 14.08 -11.76
CA VAL A 28 18.71 14.80 -10.83
C VAL A 28 19.30 13.86 -9.74
N GLY A 29 19.08 12.55 -9.86
CA GLY A 29 19.99 11.55 -9.27
C GLY A 29 19.62 10.92 -7.93
N ALA A 30 18.42 11.14 -7.37
CA ALA A 30 17.99 10.38 -6.20
C ALA A 30 16.48 10.44 -6.01
N ASN A 31 15.74 9.37 -6.31
CA ASN A 31 14.43 9.15 -5.70
C ASN A 31 13.89 7.73 -5.93
N LEU A 32 13.12 7.25 -4.94
CA LEU A 32 12.32 6.03 -5.02
C LEU A 32 11.52 6.00 -6.33
N THR A 33 11.50 4.84 -6.98
CA THR A 33 10.73 4.64 -8.21
C THR A 33 9.26 4.95 -7.97
N ALA A 34 8.55 5.42 -9.00
CA ALA A 34 7.11 5.70 -8.90
C ALA A 34 6.31 4.51 -8.31
N TYR A 35 6.76 3.28 -8.62
CA TYR A 35 6.20 2.06 -8.09
C TYR A 35 6.40 1.90 -6.57
N GLU A 36 7.63 2.10 -6.07
CA GLU A 36 7.90 2.02 -4.63
C GLU A 36 7.12 3.07 -3.84
N LYS A 37 6.99 4.29 -4.37
CA LYS A 37 6.16 5.34 -3.78
C LYS A 37 4.67 4.95 -3.71
N MET A 38 4.18 4.24 -4.72
CA MET A 38 2.81 3.70 -4.69
C MET A 38 2.64 2.63 -3.62
N LEU A 39 3.60 1.71 -3.50
CA LEU A 39 3.56 0.69 -2.45
C LEU A 39 3.57 1.31 -1.06
N ASP A 40 4.49 2.23 -0.80
CA ASP A 40 4.59 2.94 0.47
C ASP A 40 3.27 3.66 0.82
N ARG A 41 2.69 4.37 -0.16
CA ARG A 41 1.39 5.04 0.01
C ARG A 41 0.28 4.06 0.37
N GLY A 42 0.18 2.93 -0.34
CA GLY A 42 -0.86 1.94 -0.09
C GLY A 42 -0.70 1.26 1.27
N MET A 43 0.53 0.92 1.67
CA MET A 43 0.84 0.37 2.99
C MET A 43 0.52 1.37 4.11
N LYS A 44 0.87 2.65 3.92
CA LYS A 44 0.55 3.72 4.87
C LYS A 44 -0.96 3.89 5.07
N GLN A 45 -1.75 3.81 3.99
CA GLN A 45 -3.22 3.84 4.09
C GLN A 45 -3.79 2.67 4.88
N ILE A 46 -3.23 1.46 4.71
CA ILE A 46 -3.62 0.28 5.50
C ILE A 46 -3.26 0.50 6.97
N GLN A 47 -2.06 1.01 7.26
CA GLN A 47 -1.62 1.29 8.63
C GLN A 47 -2.47 2.35 9.34
N GLU A 48 -2.82 3.43 8.63
CA GLU A 48 -3.73 4.46 9.14
C GLU A 48 -5.11 3.88 9.45
N GLU A 49 -5.60 2.95 8.62
CA GLU A 49 -6.88 2.28 8.84
C GLU A 49 -6.84 1.33 10.03
N LEU A 50 -5.76 0.56 10.21
CA LEU A 50 -5.53 -0.28 11.39
C LEU A 50 -5.50 0.56 12.66
N THR A 51 -4.79 1.70 12.62
CA THR A 51 -4.70 2.65 13.74
C THR A 51 -6.07 3.25 14.07
N LYS A 52 -6.83 3.72 13.07
CA LYS A 52 -8.19 4.26 13.24
C LYS A 52 -9.15 3.24 13.84
N ARG A 53 -9.02 1.97 13.42
CA ARG A 53 -9.85 0.87 13.94
C ARG A 53 -9.34 0.32 15.28
N LYS A 54 -8.23 0.84 15.81
CA LYS A 54 -7.56 0.35 17.04
C LYS A 54 -7.35 -1.17 17.04
N VAL A 55 -6.93 -1.71 15.89
CA VAL A 55 -6.73 -3.15 15.71
C VAL A 55 -5.26 -3.49 15.94
N GLU A 56 -5.00 -4.29 16.97
CA GLU A 56 -3.73 -4.99 17.12
C GLU A 56 -3.78 -6.34 16.39
N LEU A 57 -2.80 -6.59 15.53
CA LEU A 57 -2.67 -7.82 14.76
C LEU A 57 -1.72 -8.77 15.49
N LYS A 58 -2.12 -10.02 15.68
CA LYS A 58 -1.24 -11.10 16.16
C LYS A 58 -0.36 -11.64 15.04
N TRP A 59 -0.92 -11.72 13.84
CA TRP A 59 -0.28 -12.19 12.62
C TRP A 59 -0.84 -11.37 11.46
N TYR A 60 0.00 -11.03 10.48
CA TYR A 60 -0.44 -10.42 9.24
C TYR A 60 0.48 -10.74 8.06
N ARG A 61 -0.07 -10.67 6.86
CA ARG A 61 0.64 -10.79 5.58
C ARG A 61 0.12 -9.74 4.61
N TYR A 62 1.06 -9.15 3.87
CA TYR A 62 0.73 -8.34 2.71
C TYR A 62 0.78 -9.18 1.44
N GLU A 63 -0.19 -8.96 0.57
CA GLU A 63 -0.23 -9.48 -0.79
C GLU A 63 -0.33 -8.29 -1.74
N ILE A 64 0.64 -8.20 -2.64
CA ILE A 64 0.75 -7.12 -3.61
C ILE A 64 0.45 -7.74 -4.97
N THR A 65 -0.65 -7.30 -5.59
CA THR A 65 -1.05 -7.74 -6.92
C THR A 65 -0.98 -6.54 -7.86
N GLN A 66 -0.13 -6.65 -8.89
CA GLN A 66 -0.10 -5.67 -9.95
C GLN A 66 -1.36 -5.82 -10.81
N LEU A 67 -2.10 -4.71 -10.96
CA LEU A 67 -3.29 -4.65 -11.79
C LEU A 67 -2.92 -4.06 -13.16
N THR A 68 -3.85 -4.15 -14.10
CA THR A 68 -3.74 -3.49 -15.41
C THR A 68 -3.63 -1.97 -15.26
N ASN A 69 -3.06 -1.29 -16.26
CA ASN A 69 -2.95 0.17 -16.34
C ASN A 69 -2.11 0.84 -15.24
N GLY A 70 -1.14 0.11 -14.68
CA GLY A 70 -0.22 0.67 -13.69
C GLY A 70 -0.85 0.92 -12.32
N ALA A 71 -1.93 0.22 -11.98
CA ALA A 71 -2.45 0.17 -10.63
C ALA A 71 -1.88 -1.03 -9.86
N VAL A 72 -1.91 -0.96 -8.54
CA VAL A 72 -1.48 -2.02 -7.63
C VAL A 72 -2.53 -2.18 -6.54
N SER A 73 -2.94 -3.41 -6.29
CA SER A 73 -3.74 -3.79 -5.15
C SER A 73 -2.83 -4.29 -4.04
N ILE A 74 -2.93 -3.70 -2.86
CA ILE A 74 -2.24 -4.14 -1.65
C ILE A 74 -3.32 -4.65 -0.70
N THR A 75 -3.27 -5.94 -0.38
CA THR A 75 -4.18 -6.58 0.56
C THR A 75 -3.42 -7.00 1.80
N LEU A 76 -3.87 -6.57 2.97
CA LEU A 76 -3.44 -7.09 4.25
C LEU A 76 -4.44 -8.15 4.72
N TYR A 77 -3.93 -9.34 4.99
CA TYR A 77 -4.65 -10.41 5.70
C TYR A 77 -4.05 -10.58 7.08
N GLY A 78 -4.86 -10.87 8.09
CA GLY A 78 -4.32 -11.15 9.42
C GLY A 78 -5.37 -11.55 10.43
N ASP A 79 -4.90 -11.85 11.62
CA ASP A 79 -5.75 -12.13 12.78
C ASP A 79 -5.57 -11.07 13.84
N LYS A 80 -6.69 -10.59 14.39
CA LYS A 80 -6.68 -9.67 15.53
C LYS A 80 -6.31 -10.41 16.81
N LYS A 81 -5.63 -9.69 17.71
CA LYS A 81 -5.32 -10.16 19.06
C LYS A 81 -6.57 -10.30 19.94
#